data_AF-A0A970RE61-F1
#
_entry.id   AF-A0A970RE61-F1
#
_cell.length_a   1.000
_cell.length_b   1.000
_cell.length_c   1.000
_cell.angle_alpha   90.00
_cell.angle_beta   90.00
_cell.angle_gamma   90.00
#
_symmetry.space_group_name_H-M   'P 1'
#
loop_
_entity.id
_entity.type
_entity.pdbx_description
1 polymer ?
#
loop_
_entity_poly.entity_id
_entity_poly.type
_entity_poly.pdbx_seq_one_letter_code
_entity_poly.pdbx_strand_id
1 'polypeptide(L)' 'MEHSAGKKLVVLWTSGEKETAMSMVMLYSLNSKLKGWWDEVTLLVWGAST' A
#
# COMPACT_ATOMS: atom_id res chain seq x y z
N MET A 1 -0.12 21.96 20.65
CA MET A 1 -0.08 21.72 19.20
C MET A 1 -0.45 20.27 18.99
N GLU A 2 -1.70 19.99 18.60
CA GLU A 2 -2.09 18.62 18.27
C GLU A 2 -1.43 18.25 16.94
N HIS A 3 -0.45 17.34 16.97
CA HIS A 3 -0.13 16.58 15.77
C HIS A 3 -1.27 15.58 15.59
N SER A 4 -2.29 15.98 14.82
CA SER A 4 -3.22 15.02 14.24
C SER A 4 -2.38 14.11 13.35
N ALA A 5 -2.08 12.90 13.83
CA ALA A 5 -1.35 11.92 13.03
C ALA A 5 -2.24 11.55 11.84
N GLY A 6 -1.88 12.04 10.64
CA GLY A 6 -2.58 11.70 9.40
C GLY A 6 -2.70 10.19 9.21
N LYS A 7 -3.76 9.76 8.53
CA LYS A 7 -4.04 8.35 8.28
C LYS A 7 -2.98 7.80 7.33
N LYS A 8 -2.19 6.83 7.80
CA LYS A 8 -1.14 6.18 7.00
C LYS A 8 -1.46 4.71 6.74
N LEU A 9 -1.23 4.27 5.50
CA LEU A 9 -1.28 2.87 5.09
C LEU A 9 0.12 2.38 4.77
N VAL A 10 0.51 1.25 5.38
CA VAL A 10 1.69 0.49 4.99
C VAL A 10 1.25 -0.88 4.50
N VAL A 11 1.60 -1.21 3.26
CA VAL A 11 1.36 -2.54 2.67
C VAL A 11 2.69 -3.28 2.59
N LEU A 12 2.84 -4.36 3.37
CA LEU A 12 3.95 -5.29 3.22
C LEU A 12 3.58 -6.33 2.16
N TRP A 13 4.31 -6.34 1.05
CA TRP A 13 4.10 -7.29 -0.03
C TRP A 13 5.22 -8.33 -0.06
N THR A 14 4.87 -9.57 0.29
CA THR A 14 5.80 -10.71 0.36
C THR A 14 5.55 -11.84 -0.65
N SER A 15 4.35 -11.88 -1.22
CA SER A 15 3.95 -12.91 -2.21
C SER A 15 4.67 -12.71 -3.55
N GLY A 16 5.15 -13.78 -4.18
CA GLY A 16 5.63 -13.73 -5.58
C GLY A 16 4.52 -13.88 -6.63
N GLU A 17 3.27 -14.10 -6.20
CA GLU A 17 2.16 -14.37 -7.11
C GLU A 17 1.72 -13.11 -7.87
N LYS A 18 1.82 -13.18 -9.20
CA LYS A 18 1.48 -12.07 -10.10
C LYS A 18 0.03 -11.59 -9.92
N GLU A 19 -0.91 -12.50 -9.68
CA GLU A 19 -2.30 -12.14 -9.46
C GLU A 19 -2.47 -11.31 -8.17
N THR A 20 -1.75 -11.66 -7.10
CA THR A 20 -1.76 -10.87 -5.86
C THR A 20 -1.17 -9.47 -6.10
N ALA A 21 -0.10 -9.37 -6.88
CA ALA A 21 0.48 -8.08 -7.25
C ALA A 21 -0.53 -7.19 -7.99
N MET A 22 -1.20 -7.73 -9.01
CA MET A 22 -2.08 -6.94 -9.89
C MET A 22 -3.45 -6.66 -9.26
N SER A 23 -4.10 -7.69 -8.72
CA SER A 23 -5.51 -7.64 -8.31
C SER A 23 -5.69 -7.17 -6.87
N MET A 24 -4.63 -7.18 -6.05
CA MET A 24 -4.69 -6.76 -4.65
C MET A 24 -3.72 -5.62 -4.35
N VAL A 25 -2.41 -5.86 -4.47
CA VAL A 25 -1.39 -4.92 -3.98
C VAL A 25 -1.42 -3.62 -4.76
N MET A 26 -1.32 -3.69 -6.09
CA MET A 26 -1.31 -2.52 -6.96
C MET A 26 -2.69 -1.87 -7.01
N LEU A 27 -3.75 -2.67 -7.18
CA LEU A 27 -5.13 -2.18 -7.22
C LEU A 27 -5.46 -1.35 -5.97
N TYR A 28 -5.22 -1.89 -4.77
CA TYR A 28 -5.59 -1.23 -3.53
C TYR A 28 -4.68 -0.05 -3.21
N SER A 29 -3.36 -0.20 -3.35
CA SER A 29 -2.40 0.87 -3.04
C SER A 29 -2.58 2.08 -3.97
N LEU A 30 -2.79 1.85 -5.27
CA LEU A 30 -3.01 2.91 -6.25
C LEU A 30 -4.32 3.66 -5.96
N ASN A 31 -5.43 2.94 -5.79
CA ASN A 31 -6.72 3.58 -5.52
C ASN A 31 -6.72 4.29 -4.17
N SER A 32 -6.06 3.73 -3.15
CA SER A 32 -5.87 4.37 -1.85
C SER A 32 -5.24 5.75 -1.98
N LYS A 33 -4.20 5.87 -2.81
CA LYS A 33 -3.51 7.15 -3.05
C LYS A 33 -4.36 8.09 -3.90
N LEU A 34 -4.94 7.61 -5.00
CA LEU A 34 -5.70 8.44 -5.94
C LEU A 34 -7.02 8.96 -5.36
N LYS A 35 -7.69 8.17 -4.53
CA LYS A 35 -8.97 8.52 -3.91
C LYS A 35 -8.82 9.22 -2.57
N GLY A 36 -7.58 9.41 -2.08
CA GLY A 36 -7.31 10.04 -0.80
C GLY A 36 -7.91 9.29 0.39
N TRP A 37 -7.96 7.95 0.32
CA TRP A 37 -8.41 7.13 1.45
C TRP A 37 -7.43 7.20 2.62
N TRP A 38 -6.15 7.40 2.29
CA TRP A 38 -5.03 7.55 3.21
C TRP A 38 -4.20 8.78 2.78
N ASP A 39 -3.69 9.51 3.76
CA ASP A 39 -2.83 10.68 3.53
C ASP A 39 -1.47 10.24 2.95
N GLU A 40 -0.97 9.11 3.45
CA GLU A 40 0.27 8.48 3.05
C GLU A 40 0.05 6.99 2.77
N VAL A 41 0.59 6.51 1.64
CA VAL A 41 0.57 5.09 1.26
C VAL A 41 2.00 4.66 0.99
N THR A 42 2.47 3.68 1.74
CA THR A 42 3.82 3.11 1.61
C THR A 42 3.71 1.65 1.25
N LEU A 43 4.24 1.28 0.09
CA LEU A 43 4.35 -0.12 -0.34
C LEU A 43 5.77 -0.62 -0.04
N LEU A 44 5.87 -1.60 0.87
CA LEU A 44 7.13 -2.23 1.24
C LEU A 44 7.24 -3.58 0.53
N VAL A 45 8.12 -3.66 -0.47
CA VAL A 45 8.40 -4.88 -1.24
C VAL A 45 9.49 -5.67 -0.53
N TRP A 46 9.22 -6.94 -0.20
CA TRP A 46 10.17 -7.78 0.52
C TRP A 46 9.96 -9.26 0.24
N GLY A 47 11.00 -9.99 -0.15
CA GLY A 47 11.00 -11.46 -0.17
C GLY A 47 10.76 -11.97 -1.58
N ALA A 48 9.85 -12.94 -1.76
CA ALA A 48 9.55 -13.52 -3.07
C ALA A 48 8.90 -12.52 -4.06
N SER A 49 8.60 -11.30 -3.61
CA SER A 49 8.06 -10.19 -4.40
C SER A 49 9.10 -9.37 -5.15
N THR A 50 10.41 -9.56 -4.90
CA THR A 50 11.52 -9.02 -5.71
C THR A 50 11.93 -9.99 -6.81
#